data_AF-A0A7C5FVL3-F1
#
_entry.id   AF-A0A7C5FVL3-F1
#
_cell.length_a   1.000
_cell.length_b   1.000
_cell.length_c   1.000
_cell.angle_alpha   90.00
_cell.angle_beta   90.00
_cell.angle_gamma   90.00
#
_symmetry.space_group_name_H-M   'P 1'
#
loop_
_entity.id
_entity.type
_entity.pdbx_description
1 polymer ?
#
loop_
_entity_poly.entity_id
_entity_poly.type
_entity_poly.pdbx_seq_one_letter_code
_entity_poly.pdbx_strand_id
1 'polypeptide(L)'
;MKDGLGTLVVFRDGRVKVGKWGRDWTRVTPQMRDARQGFMLIDKGKFCSNPLFDIYAQDKETYVRRSAIGVTRQGAVVYATGNELSADGLARAMIAAGVVSAIHLEMNLSRVLCGVPQASGDKLTFVPLTPRCCDPRSLAGTRERDFMYVTKARQMARTQRART
;
A
#
# COMPACT_ATOMS: atom_id res chain seq x y z
N MET A 1 0.50 -6.10 -16.75
CA MET A 1 1.47 -5.47 -15.83
C MET A 1 2.55 -4.80 -16.65
N LYS A 2 3.00 -3.61 -16.26
CA LYS A 2 4.04 -2.83 -16.96
C LYS A 2 5.39 -3.00 -16.28
N ASP A 3 6.42 -3.28 -17.06
CA ASP A 3 7.80 -3.40 -16.60
C ASP A 3 8.32 -2.07 -16.00
N GLY A 4 9.23 -2.19 -15.04
CA GLY A 4 9.87 -1.05 -14.37
C GLY A 4 9.04 -0.44 -13.23
N LEU A 5 7.74 -0.71 -13.15
CA LEU A 5 6.89 -0.22 -12.06
C LEU A 5 7.07 -1.03 -10.78
N GLY A 6 6.96 -0.35 -9.64
CA GLY A 6 6.82 -0.99 -8.34
C GLY A 6 5.49 -1.74 -8.28
N THR A 7 5.51 -2.94 -7.74
CA THR A 7 4.36 -3.83 -7.66
C THR A 7 4.27 -4.41 -6.26
N LEU A 8 3.14 -4.17 -5.60
CA LEU A 8 2.73 -4.93 -4.42
C LEU A 8 1.97 -6.17 -4.89
N VAL A 9 2.38 -7.33 -4.39
CA VAL A 9 1.74 -8.62 -4.66
C VAL A 9 1.28 -9.23 -3.34
N VAL A 10 0.02 -9.66 -3.30
CA VAL A 10 -0.49 -10.52 -2.23
C VAL A 10 -0.56 -11.95 -2.75
N PHE A 11 0.10 -12.86 -2.06
CA PHE A 11 0.11 -14.28 -2.40
C PHE A 11 -1.04 -15.02 -1.73
N ARG A 12 -1.44 -16.16 -2.32
CA ARG A 12 -2.49 -17.05 -1.80
C ARG A 12 -2.17 -17.61 -0.40
N ASP A 13 -0.90 -17.72 -0.05
CA ASP A 13 -0.44 -18.16 1.28
C ASP A 13 -0.36 -17.02 2.31
N GLY A 14 -0.88 -15.84 1.97
CA GLY A 14 -0.95 -14.68 2.86
C GLY A 14 0.31 -13.82 2.88
N ARG A 15 1.40 -14.22 2.22
CA ARG A 15 2.60 -13.37 2.11
C ARG A 15 2.28 -12.12 1.28
N VAL A 16 2.84 -10.99 1.68
CA VAL A 16 2.85 -9.76 0.89
C VAL A 16 4.29 -9.45 0.50
N LYS A 17 4.54 -9.11 -0.76
CA LYS A 17 5.85 -8.64 -1.22
C LYS A 17 5.70 -7.39 -2.06
N VAL A 18 6.73 -6.56 -2.04
CA VAL A 18 6.85 -5.40 -2.92
C VAL A 18 8.16 -5.53 -3.69
N GLY A 19 8.10 -5.32 -5.00
CA GLY A 19 9.25 -5.41 -5.91
C GLY A 19 8.97 -4.73 -7.25
N LYS A 20 9.96 -4.68 -8.13
CA LYS A 20 9.85 -4.09 -9.47
C LYS A 20 9.42 -5.16 -10.48
N TRP A 21 8.34 -4.89 -11.22
CA TRP A 21 7.91 -5.76 -12.31
C TRP A 21 8.92 -5.73 -13.46
N GLY A 22 9.13 -6.87 -14.12
CA GLY A 22 10.21 -7.09 -15.08
C GLY A 22 11.55 -7.48 -14.43
N ARG A 23 11.71 -7.30 -13.11
CA ARG A 23 12.91 -7.74 -12.35
C ARG A 23 12.60 -8.84 -11.34
N ASP A 24 11.70 -8.55 -10.40
CA ASP A 24 11.38 -9.47 -9.31
C ASP A 24 10.27 -10.46 -9.73
N TRP A 25 9.47 -10.07 -10.72
CA TRP A 25 8.49 -10.91 -11.40
C TRP A 25 8.40 -10.51 -12.88
N THR A 26 8.36 -11.49 -13.77
CA THR A 26 8.23 -11.29 -15.22
C THR A 26 6.88 -11.73 -15.77
N ARG A 27 6.06 -12.40 -14.96
CA ARG A 27 4.73 -12.90 -15.31
C ARG A 27 3.84 -13.05 -14.08
N VAL A 28 2.54 -13.01 -14.30
CA VAL A 28 1.56 -13.40 -13.27
C VAL A 28 1.66 -14.91 -13.06
N THR A 29 1.60 -15.34 -11.80
CA THR A 29 1.66 -16.76 -11.42
C THR A 29 0.41 -17.16 -10.65
N PRO A 30 -0.03 -18.43 -10.69
CA PRO A 30 -1.22 -18.88 -9.94
C PRO A 30 -1.18 -18.59 -8.43
N GLN A 31 0.01 -18.45 -7.84
CA GLN A 31 0.21 -18.15 -6.43
C GLN A 31 -0.09 -16.68 -6.08
N MET A 32 -0.13 -15.78 -7.07
CA MET A 32 -0.52 -14.39 -6.86
C MET A 32 -2.03 -14.31 -6.77
N ARG A 33 -2.54 -13.78 -5.66
CA ARG A 33 -3.97 -13.56 -5.45
C ARG A 33 -4.37 -12.19 -5.99
N ASP A 34 -3.63 -11.17 -5.58
CA ASP A 34 -3.86 -9.77 -5.95
C ASP A 34 -2.53 -9.09 -6.30
N ALA A 35 -2.57 -8.07 -7.18
CA ALA A 35 -1.41 -7.22 -7.45
C ALA A 35 -1.84 -5.78 -7.73
N ARG A 36 -1.04 -4.81 -7.26
CA ARG A 36 -1.22 -3.38 -7.56
C ARG A 36 0.12 -2.78 -7.97
N GLN A 37 0.12 -2.06 -9.09
CA GLN A 37 1.28 -1.30 -9.53
C GLN A 37 1.22 0.15 -9.03
N GLY A 38 2.39 0.73 -8.82
CA GLY A 38 2.59 2.14 -8.48
C GLY A 38 4.04 2.55 -8.74
N PHE A 39 4.39 3.78 -8.37
CA PHE A 39 5.78 4.19 -8.41
C PHE A 39 6.55 3.52 -7.28
N MET A 40 7.71 2.94 -7.61
CA MET A 40 8.60 2.37 -6.59
C MET A 40 9.12 3.50 -5.71
N LEU A 41 8.86 3.43 -4.40
CA LEU A 41 9.30 4.44 -3.44
C LEU A 41 10.55 4.00 -2.69
N ILE A 42 10.57 2.74 -2.23
CA ILE A 42 11.71 2.14 -1.54
C ILE A 42 12.02 0.81 -2.22
N ASP A 43 13.29 0.60 -2.57
CA ASP A 43 13.79 -0.66 -3.12
C ASP A 43 15.01 -1.13 -2.31
N LYS A 44 14.89 -2.29 -1.69
CA LYS A 44 15.95 -2.90 -0.87
C LYS A 44 16.50 -1.93 0.19
N GLY A 45 15.62 -1.19 0.85
CA GLY A 45 15.93 -0.25 1.92
C GLY A 45 16.47 1.10 1.46
N LYS A 46 16.41 1.41 0.15
CA LYS A 46 16.88 2.68 -0.41
C LYS A 46 15.72 3.43 -1.07
N PHE A 47 15.66 4.75 -0.86
CA PHE A 47 14.74 5.62 -1.59
C PHE A 47 15.00 5.53 -3.10
N CYS A 48 13.94 5.32 -3.88
CA CYS A 48 13.98 5.35 -5.33
C CYS A 48 13.45 6.68 -5.81
N SER A 49 14.34 7.63 -6.10
CA SER A 49 13.93 8.90 -6.70
C SER A 49 13.22 8.68 -8.04
N ASN A 50 12.14 9.41 -8.25
CA ASN A 50 11.38 9.39 -9.50
C ASN A 50 10.91 10.84 -9.78
N PRO A 51 11.25 11.42 -10.94
CA PRO A 51 10.83 12.78 -11.26
C PRO A 51 9.31 12.94 -11.30
N LEU A 52 8.57 11.84 -11.52
CA LEU A 52 7.11 11.85 -11.57
C LEU A 52 6.45 12.00 -10.19
N PHE A 53 7.21 11.99 -9.09
CA PHE A 53 6.61 12.16 -7.76
C PHE A 53 6.01 13.54 -7.52
N ASP A 54 6.48 14.56 -8.23
CA ASP A 54 6.07 15.95 -7.99
C ASP A 54 5.26 16.53 -9.16
N ILE A 55 5.29 15.90 -10.34
CA ILE A 55 4.60 16.44 -11.53
C ILE A 55 3.08 16.47 -11.40
N TYR A 56 2.52 15.63 -10.51
CA TYR A 56 1.09 15.51 -10.28
C TYR A 56 0.65 16.14 -8.94
N ALA A 57 1.58 16.73 -8.20
CA ALA A 57 1.22 17.55 -7.06
C ALA A 57 0.43 18.76 -7.54
N GLN A 58 -0.65 19.11 -6.83
CA GLN A 58 -1.32 20.39 -7.05
C GLN A 58 -0.29 21.50 -6.86
N ASP A 59 -0.28 22.46 -7.79
CA ASP A 59 0.69 23.56 -7.86
C ASP A 59 2.17 23.13 -7.96
N LYS A 60 2.41 21.85 -8.30
CA LYS A 60 3.74 21.22 -8.38
C LYS A 60 4.56 21.34 -7.11
N GLU A 61 3.89 21.45 -5.96
CA GLU A 61 4.55 21.54 -4.66
C GLU A 61 5.27 20.24 -4.29
N THR A 62 6.46 20.36 -3.71
CA THR A 62 7.21 19.19 -3.21
C THR A 62 6.60 18.62 -1.94
N TYR A 63 6.04 19.48 -1.08
CA TYR A 63 5.47 19.11 0.21
C TYR A 63 3.96 19.02 0.13
N VAL A 64 3.47 17.83 -0.20
CA VAL A 64 2.03 17.55 -0.30
C VAL A 64 1.64 16.45 0.66
N ARG A 65 0.33 16.22 0.82
CA ARG A 65 -0.10 15.00 1.48
C ARG A 65 0.35 13.80 0.66
N ARG A 66 0.99 12.81 1.26
CA ARG A 66 1.40 11.59 0.56
C ARG A 66 0.96 10.35 1.29
N SER A 67 0.91 9.24 0.56
CA SER A 67 0.70 7.92 1.13
C SER A 67 1.54 6.88 0.40
N ALA A 68 1.88 5.84 1.14
CA ALA A 68 2.64 4.71 0.63
C ALA A 68 2.29 3.43 1.40
N ILE A 69 2.56 2.30 0.76
CA ILE A 69 2.46 0.99 1.38
C ILE A 69 3.73 0.20 1.10
N GLY A 70 4.25 -0.45 2.12
CA GLY A 70 5.47 -1.24 2.04
C GLY A 70 5.48 -2.43 2.97
N VAL A 71 6.58 -3.16 2.91
CA VAL A 71 6.84 -4.36 3.73
C VAL A 71 8.17 -4.24 4.44
N THR A 72 8.23 -4.71 5.69
CA THR A 72 9.48 -4.90 6.43
C THR A 72 10.18 -6.19 6.00
N ARG A 73 11.44 -6.38 6.45
CA ARG A 73 12.18 -7.62 6.18
C ARG A 73 11.46 -8.88 6.73
N GLN A 74 10.73 -8.72 7.83
CA GLN A 74 9.96 -9.78 8.48
C GLN A 74 8.57 -10.00 7.83
N GLY A 75 8.23 -9.22 6.81
CA GLY A 75 6.95 -9.35 6.10
C GLY A 75 5.77 -8.61 6.74
N ALA A 76 6.03 -7.74 7.73
CA ALA A 76 4.98 -6.86 8.26
C ALA A 76 4.62 -5.82 7.19
N VAL A 77 3.32 -5.59 6.98
CA VAL A 77 2.81 -4.56 6.08
C VAL A 77 2.74 -3.24 6.84
N VAL A 78 3.28 -2.18 6.24
CA VAL A 78 3.29 -0.83 6.80
C VAL A 78 2.62 0.11 5.80
N TYR A 79 1.55 0.77 6.25
CA TYR A 79 0.95 1.90 5.56
C TYR A 79 1.45 3.19 6.21
N ALA A 80 1.86 4.16 5.40
CA ALA A 80 2.33 5.45 5.87
C ALA A 80 1.57 6.56 5.15
N THR A 81 1.22 7.61 5.89
CA THR A 81 0.66 8.84 5.35
C THR A 81 1.09 10.04 6.20
N GLY A 82 1.17 11.21 5.59
CA GLY A 82 1.47 12.45 6.30
C GLY A 82 1.07 13.67 5.49
N ASN A 83 0.85 14.76 6.23
CA ASN A 83 0.56 16.09 5.68
C ASN A 83 1.92 16.74 5.39
N GLU A 84 2.10 17.35 4.22
CA GLU A 84 3.30 18.12 3.89
C GLU A 84 4.61 17.28 3.86
N LEU A 85 4.61 16.19 3.09
CA LEU A 85 5.79 15.35 2.89
C LEU A 85 6.30 15.43 1.46
N SER A 86 7.62 15.51 1.32
CA SER A 86 8.30 15.11 0.09
C SER A 86 8.30 13.57 -0.04
N ALA A 87 8.49 13.06 -1.26
CA ALA A 87 8.63 11.61 -1.47
C ALA A 87 9.83 11.03 -0.71
N ASP A 88 10.96 11.75 -0.67
CA ASP A 88 12.14 11.37 0.10
C ASP A 88 11.84 11.36 1.62
N GLY A 89 11.17 12.39 2.13
CA GLY A 89 10.79 12.47 3.54
C GLY A 89 9.90 11.31 3.98
N LEU A 90 8.89 10.97 3.17
CA LEU A 90 8.05 9.80 3.39
C LEU A 90 8.87 8.49 3.37
N ALA A 91 9.75 8.34 2.38
CA ALA A 91 10.59 7.14 2.26
C ALA A 91 11.54 6.96 3.45
N ARG A 92 12.20 8.04 3.89
CA ARG A 92 13.09 8.02 5.07
C ARG A 92 12.34 7.61 6.33
N ALA A 93 11.15 8.15 6.56
CA ALA A 93 10.32 7.77 7.71
C ALA A 93 9.95 6.28 7.69
N MET A 94 9.55 5.75 6.52
CA MET A 94 9.25 4.33 6.36
C MET A 94 10.49 3.44 6.54
N ILE A 95 11.65 3.84 6.01
CA ILE A 95 12.92 3.12 6.20
C ILE A 95 13.29 3.08 7.69
N ALA A 96 13.13 4.20 8.41
CA ALA A 96 13.35 4.25 9.86
C ALA A 96 12.40 3.30 10.63
N ALA A 97 11.18 3.09 10.12
CA ALA A 97 10.24 2.10 10.65
C ALA A 97 10.53 0.64 10.21
N GLY A 98 11.66 0.39 9.52
CA GLY A 98 12.10 -0.95 9.10
C GLY A 98 11.53 -1.43 7.76
N VAL A 99 10.87 -0.57 6.99
CA VAL A 99 10.38 -0.90 5.65
C VAL A 99 11.55 -1.06 4.67
N VAL A 100 11.55 -2.17 3.93
CA VAL A 100 12.61 -2.49 2.96
C VAL A 100 12.17 -2.37 1.51
N SER A 101 10.87 -2.46 1.23
CA SER A 101 10.33 -2.24 -0.11
C SER A 101 8.95 -1.59 -0.01
N ALA A 102 8.69 -0.55 -0.81
CA ALA A 102 7.43 0.18 -0.80
C ALA A 102 7.09 0.78 -2.16
N ILE A 103 5.79 0.93 -2.41
CA ILE A 103 5.26 1.73 -3.52
C ILE A 103 4.59 2.99 -2.97
N HIS A 104 4.71 4.09 -3.71
CA HIS A 104 3.92 5.29 -3.49
C HIS A 104 2.49 5.04 -3.96
N LEU A 105 1.52 5.57 -3.21
CA LEU A 105 0.09 5.51 -3.52
C LEU A 105 -0.37 6.88 -4.02
N GLU A 106 -1.27 7.53 -3.29
CA GLU A 106 -1.92 8.79 -3.67
C GLU A 106 -1.24 10.00 -3.01
N MET A 107 -1.28 11.17 -3.67
CA MET A 107 -0.71 12.42 -3.17
C MET A 107 -1.70 13.61 -3.11
N ASN A 108 -2.97 13.39 -3.46
CA ASN A 108 -3.97 14.46 -3.46
C ASN A 108 -4.67 14.60 -2.09
N LEU A 109 -4.76 15.83 -1.57
CA LEU A 109 -5.33 16.18 -0.25
C LEU A 109 -6.71 15.53 0.03
N SER A 110 -7.58 15.47 -0.96
CA SER A 110 -8.95 14.91 -0.84
C SER A 110 -9.06 13.42 -1.17
N ARG A 111 -7.97 12.79 -1.62
CA ARG A 111 -7.98 11.40 -2.15
C ARG A 111 -7.13 10.43 -1.33
N VAL A 112 -6.20 10.94 -0.51
CA VAL A 112 -5.48 10.10 0.47
C VAL A 112 -6.41 9.75 1.63
N LEU A 113 -7.08 8.62 1.50
CA LEU A 113 -8.04 8.10 2.49
C LEU A 113 -7.51 6.79 3.06
N CYS A 114 -7.56 6.67 4.38
CA CYS A 114 -7.27 5.43 5.07
C CYS A 114 -8.28 5.23 6.20
N GLY A 115 -9.02 4.13 6.13
CA GLY A 115 -10.02 3.81 7.13
C GLY A 115 -10.18 2.32 7.33
N VAL A 116 -10.65 1.97 8.52
CA VAL A 116 -11.03 0.61 8.89
C VAL A 116 -12.53 0.47 8.59
N PRO A 117 -12.93 -0.51 7.75
CA PRO A 117 -14.35 -0.76 7.52
C PRO A 117 -15.03 -1.24 8.80
N GLN A 118 -16.20 -0.69 9.09
CA GLN A 118 -17.08 -1.11 10.17
C GLN A 118 -18.45 -1.44 9.60
N ALA A 119 -18.92 -2.66 9.85
CA ALA A 119 -20.26 -3.07 9.50
C ALA A 119 -21.23 -2.74 10.65
N SER A 120 -22.36 -2.14 10.33
CA SER A 120 -23.47 -1.89 11.26
C SER A 120 -24.78 -2.25 10.56
N GLY A 121 -25.26 -3.49 10.79
CA GLY A 121 -26.33 -4.06 9.98
C GLY A 121 -25.92 -4.13 8.50
N ASP A 122 -26.79 -3.63 7.62
CA ASP A 122 -26.54 -3.60 6.17
C ASP A 122 -25.69 -2.40 5.71
N LYS A 123 -25.22 -1.56 6.64
CA LYS A 123 -24.40 -0.38 6.32
C LYS A 123 -22.92 -0.66 6.56
N LEU A 124 -22.10 -0.31 5.56
CA LEU A 124 -20.65 -0.25 5.68
C LEU A 124 -20.23 1.20 5.90
N THR A 125 -19.64 1.48 7.06
CA THR A 125 -18.99 2.76 7.37
C THR A 125 -17.48 2.57 7.44
N PHE A 126 -16.74 3.68 7.45
CA PHE A 126 -15.29 3.66 7.62
C PHE A 126 -14.93 4.62 8.73
N VAL A 127 -14.09 4.17 9.66
CA VAL A 127 -13.47 5.04 10.67
C VAL A 127 -12.03 5.33 10.26
N PRO A 128 -11.52 6.55 10.46
CA PRO A 128 -10.12 6.86 10.17
C PRO A 128 -9.17 5.89 10.88
N LEU A 129 -8.10 5.45 10.20
CA LEU A 129 -7.08 4.60 10.84
C LEU A 129 -6.38 5.33 12.00
N THR A 130 -6.26 6.66 11.90
CA THR A 130 -5.75 7.56 12.94
C THR A 130 -6.48 8.90 12.83
N PRO A 131 -6.60 9.69 13.91
CA PRO A 131 -7.19 11.03 13.87
C PRO A 131 -6.55 11.99 12.86
N ARG A 132 -5.32 11.70 12.38
CA ARG A 132 -4.64 12.50 11.36
C ARG A 132 -5.05 12.17 9.92
N CYS A 133 -5.73 11.05 9.69
CA CYS A 133 -6.25 10.70 8.37
C CYS A 133 -7.45 11.58 8.01
N CYS A 134 -7.58 11.91 6.72
CA CYS A 134 -8.80 12.50 6.19
C CYS A 134 -10.01 11.59 6.44
N ASP A 135 -11.18 12.19 6.57
CA ASP A 135 -12.44 11.48 6.77
C ASP A 135 -12.70 10.45 5.67
N PRO A 136 -12.66 9.15 5.99
CA PRO A 136 -12.81 8.09 5.01
C PRO A 136 -14.28 7.79 4.69
N ARG A 137 -15.28 8.53 5.21
CA ARG A 137 -16.71 8.30 4.88
C ARG A 137 -16.97 8.29 3.39
N SER A 138 -16.20 9.08 2.64
CA SER A 138 -16.31 9.10 1.18
C SER A 138 -15.96 7.76 0.53
N LEU A 139 -15.31 6.80 1.22
CA LEU A 139 -15.08 5.41 0.79
C LEU A 139 -16.38 4.57 0.70
N ALA A 140 -17.46 4.98 1.37
CA ALA A 140 -18.74 4.27 1.35
C ALA A 140 -19.67 4.64 0.16
N GLY A 141 -19.36 5.71 -0.58
CA GLY A 141 -20.10 6.12 -1.79
C GLY A 141 -19.86 5.24 -3.05
N THR A 142 -20.40 5.66 -4.20
CA THR A 142 -20.47 4.88 -5.46
C THR A 142 -19.50 5.30 -6.58
N ARG A 143 -18.50 6.16 -6.30
CA ARG A 143 -17.56 6.64 -7.34
C ARG A 143 -16.62 5.54 -7.84
N GLU A 144 -15.98 5.75 -9.00
CA GLU A 144 -14.83 4.93 -9.42
C GLU A 144 -13.74 4.96 -8.34
N ARG A 145 -13.21 3.78 -8.04
CA ARG A 145 -12.61 3.50 -6.74
C ARG A 145 -11.34 2.68 -6.93
N ASP A 146 -10.22 3.37 -7.00
CA ASP A 146 -8.89 2.78 -6.83
C ASP A 146 -8.60 2.63 -5.32
N PHE A 147 -9.16 1.59 -4.67
CA PHE A 147 -8.76 1.24 -3.31
C PHE A 147 -7.99 -0.07 -3.28
N MET A 148 -7.07 -0.14 -2.32
CA MET A 148 -6.51 -1.38 -1.83
C MET A 148 -7.07 -1.62 -0.43
N TYR A 149 -7.39 -2.86 -0.13
CA TYR A 149 -7.70 -3.27 1.23
C TYR A 149 -6.80 -4.44 1.63
N VAL A 150 -6.47 -4.49 2.92
CA VAL A 150 -5.81 -5.64 3.53
C VAL A 150 -6.75 -6.20 4.58
N THR A 151 -6.87 -7.52 4.62
CA THR A 151 -7.61 -8.21 5.66
C THR A 151 -6.66 -9.10 6.44
N LYS A 152 -6.95 -9.31 7.73
CA LYS A 152 -6.25 -10.36 8.48
C LYS A 152 -6.57 -11.69 7.81
N ALA A 153 -5.54 -12.45 7.45
CA ALA A 153 -5.74 -13.81 6.98
C ALA A 153 -6.50 -14.57 8.08
N ARG A 154 -7.62 -15.21 7.73
CA ARG A 154 -8.20 -16.22 8.63
C ARG A 154 -7.11 -17.26 8.84
N GLN A 155 -6.75 -17.55 10.09
CA GLN A 155 -5.89 -18.70 10.37
C GLN A 155 -6.57 -19.91 9.76
N MET A 156 -6.00 -20.47 8.69
CA MET A 156 -6.46 -21.76 8.21
C MET A 156 -6.05 -22.76 9.29
N ALA A 157 -7.03 -23.41 9.92
CA ALA A 157 -6.77 -24.50 10.84
C ALA A 157 -5.84 -25.50 10.14
N ARG A 158 -4.64 -25.70 10.69
CA ARG A 158 -3.76 -26.77 10.24
C ARG A 158 -4.47 -28.07 10.55
N THR A 159 -5.09 -28.69 9.55
CA THR A 159 -5.54 -30.08 9.68
C THR A 159 -4.28 -30.93 9.86
N GLN A 160 -3.94 -31.25 11.11
CA GLN A 160 -2.99 -32.32 11.40
C GLN A 160 -3.59 -33.59 10.81
N ARG A 161 -3.08 -34.04 9.68
CA ARG A 161 -3.24 -35.44 9.29
C ARG A 161 -2.42 -36.25 10.29
N ALA A 162 -3.11 -36.86 11.25
CA ALA A 162 -2.55 -37.94 12.04
C ALA A 162 -2.05 -39.00 11.06
N ARG A 163 -0.74 -39.26 11.09
CA ARG A 163 -0.18 -40.48 10.51
C ARG A 163 -0.50 -41.60 11.50
N THR A 164 -1.46 -42.44 11.14
CA THR A 164 -1.56 -43.83 11.64
C THR A 164 -0.43 -44.66 11.08
#